data_AF-A0A2N9N364-F1
#
_entry.id   AF-A0A2N9N364-F1
#
_cell.length_a   1.000
_cell.length_b   1.000
_cell.length_c   1.000
_cell.angle_alpha   90.00
_cell.angle_beta   90.00
_cell.angle_gamma   90.00
#
_symmetry.space_group_name_H-M   'P 1'
#
loop_
_entity.id
_entity.type
_entity.pdbx_description
1 polymer ?
#
loop_
_entity_poly.entity_id
_entity_poly.type
_entity_poly.pdbx_seq_one_letter_code
_entity_poly.pdbx_strand_id
1 'polypeptide(L)'
;MKIRKKTFYGRGDHYNHSGYADLIITGLAGLRPRADNTVEVNPLAPARWDWFCLDNIPYHGKILTIVWDKAGTKFAKGKGLRLFSGSKEIAASASLARITGALV
;
A
#
# COMPACT_ATOMS: atom_id res chain seq x y z
N MET A 1 29.31 -15.10 -4.08
CA MET A 1 28.31 -15.94 -3.38
C MET A 1 28.86 -16.33 -2.01
N LYS A 2 28.12 -16.08 -0.92
CA LYS A 2 28.55 -16.31 0.48
C LYS A 2 28.98 -17.76 0.80
N ILE A 3 28.71 -18.69 -0.11
CA ILE A 3 29.08 -20.11 -0.09
C ILE A 3 30.61 -20.36 -0.20
N ARG A 4 31.43 -19.36 -0.56
CA ARG A 4 32.90 -19.53 -0.70
C ARG A 4 33.74 -19.31 0.58
N LYS A 5 33.16 -18.86 1.70
CA LYS A 5 33.93 -18.64 2.94
C LYS A 5 33.86 -19.88 3.85
N LYS A 6 35.03 -20.43 4.22
CA LYS A 6 35.19 -21.65 5.04
C LYS A 6 34.71 -21.51 6.50
N THR A 7 34.32 -20.31 6.94
CA THR A 7 33.71 -20.07 8.25
C THR A 7 32.47 -19.18 8.07
N PHE A 8 31.33 -19.62 8.63
CA PHE A 8 30.07 -18.89 8.59
C PHE A 8 29.88 -18.16 9.93
N TYR A 9 30.17 -16.86 9.96
CA TYR A 9 29.73 -15.99 11.05
C TYR A 9 28.47 -15.24 10.58
N GLY A 10 27.31 -15.89 10.69
CA GLY A 10 26.03 -15.44 10.14
C GLY A 10 25.24 -14.46 11.02
N ARG A 11 25.85 -13.87 12.04
CA ARG A 11 25.16 -12.88 12.89
C ARG A 11 24.80 -11.65 12.05
N GLY A 12 23.51 -11.34 11.97
CA GLY A 12 23.00 -10.17 11.25
C GLY A 12 22.53 -10.46 9.82
N ASP A 13 22.80 -11.64 9.28
CA ASP A 13 22.22 -12.05 8.00
C ASP A 13 20.72 -12.29 8.16
N HIS A 14 19.92 -11.69 7.28
CA HIS A 14 18.46 -11.76 7.30
C HIS A 14 17.83 -11.34 8.65
N TYR A 15 18.48 -10.41 9.36
CA TYR A 15 18.05 -9.98 10.69
C TYR A 15 16.68 -9.29 10.64
N ASN A 16 15.65 -10.00 11.09
CA ASN A 16 14.28 -9.52 11.08
C ASN A 16 13.98 -8.67 12.33
N HIS A 17 14.56 -7.48 12.38
CA HIS A 17 14.38 -6.52 13.48
C HIS A 17 14.08 -5.12 12.92
N SER A 18 13.25 -5.07 11.89
CA SER A 18 12.74 -3.83 11.29
C SER A 18 11.29 -4.02 10.84
N GLY A 19 10.50 -2.94 10.84
CA GLY A 19 9.12 -2.93 10.35
C GLY A 19 8.99 -2.33 8.94
N TYR A 20 9.97 -2.56 8.04
CA TYR A 20 10.05 -1.82 6.77
C TYR A 20 8.76 -1.89 5.93
N ALA A 21 8.14 -3.07 5.82
CA ALA A 21 6.90 -3.23 5.06
C ALA A 21 5.73 -2.44 5.66
N ASP A 22 5.68 -2.30 7.00
CA ASP A 22 4.66 -1.48 7.65
C ASP A 22 4.79 -0.01 7.21
N LEU A 23 6.01 0.54 7.13
CA LEU A 23 6.24 1.91 6.65
C LEU A 23 5.79 2.12 5.20
N ILE A 24 5.94 1.09 4.35
CA ILE A 24 5.46 1.13 2.98
C ILE A 24 3.92 1.14 2.93
N ILE A 25 3.26 0.30 3.73
CA ILE A 25 1.81 0.16 3.75
C ILE A 25 1.14 1.38 4.39
N THR A 26 1.60 1.78 5.59
CA THR A 26 0.93 2.78 6.42
C THR A 26 1.43 4.21 6.18
N GLY A 27 2.66 4.35 5.68
CA GLY A 27 3.26 5.63 5.34
C GLY A 27 3.17 5.94 3.84
N LEU A 28 3.92 5.20 3.03
CA LEU A 28 4.09 5.50 1.60
C LEU A 28 2.78 5.35 0.81
N ALA A 29 2.15 4.16 0.85
CA ALA A 29 0.83 3.91 0.28
C ALA A 29 -0.28 4.56 1.13
N GLY A 30 -0.06 4.67 2.44
CA GLY A 30 -0.79 5.57 3.32
C GLY A 30 -2.03 5.00 3.98
N LEU A 31 -2.21 3.67 4.04
CA LEU A 31 -3.31 3.06 4.80
C LEU A 31 -3.22 3.49 6.27
N ARG A 32 -4.29 4.04 6.83
CA ARG A 32 -4.37 4.40 8.24
C ARG A 32 -5.30 3.40 8.94
N PRO A 33 -4.77 2.41 9.68
CA PRO A 33 -5.60 1.48 10.42
C PRO A 33 -6.50 2.22 11.41
N ARG A 34 -7.77 1.82 11.44
CA ARG A 34 -8.81 2.39 12.31
C ARG A 34 -9.59 1.24 12.95
N ALA A 35 -10.21 1.50 14.09
CA ALA A 35 -11.04 0.50 14.77
C ALA A 35 -12.46 0.40 14.21
N ASP A 36 -12.94 1.43 13.49
CA ASP A 36 -14.28 1.49 12.92
C ASP A 36 -14.34 0.90 11.49
N ASN A 37 -15.51 1.00 10.86
CA ASN A 37 -15.73 0.56 9.48
C ASN A 37 -15.38 1.64 8.45
N THR A 38 -14.50 2.59 8.79
CA THR A 38 -13.98 3.57 7.84
C THR A 38 -12.59 3.15 7.41
N VAL A 39 -12.36 3.12 6.10
CA VAL A 39 -11.02 2.95 5.53
C VAL A 39 -10.48 4.33 5.20
N GLU A 40 -9.32 4.66 5.76
CA GLU A 40 -8.62 5.93 5.54
C GLU A 40 -7.30 5.68 4.82
N VAL A 41 -7.07 6.47 3.76
CA VAL A 41 -5.81 6.47 3.01
C VAL A 41 -5.29 7.90 2.95
N ASN A 42 -4.04 8.08 3.39
CA ASN A 42 -3.32 9.36 3.37
C ASN A 42 -1.87 9.10 2.91
N PRO A 43 -1.64 9.01 1.59
CA PRO A 43 -0.35 8.61 1.02
C PRO A 43 0.72 9.67 1.22
N LEU A 44 1.96 9.23 1.52
CA LEU A 44 3.16 10.07 1.46
C LEU A 44 3.94 9.87 0.15
N ALA A 45 3.42 9.04 -0.77
CA ALA A 45 3.99 8.87 -2.10
C ALA A 45 4.09 10.22 -2.83
N PRO A 46 5.18 10.47 -3.58
CA PRO A 46 5.36 11.74 -4.26
C PRO A 46 4.51 11.80 -5.53
N ALA A 47 3.89 12.95 -5.79
CA ALA A 47 3.06 13.19 -6.99
C ALA A 47 3.80 13.04 -8.34
N ARG A 48 5.14 12.94 -8.32
CA ARG A 48 5.95 12.66 -9.51
C ARG A 48 5.87 11.21 -10.00
N TRP A 49 5.40 10.29 -9.15
CA TRP A 49 5.21 8.91 -9.57
C TRP A 49 4.03 8.81 -10.53
N ASP A 50 4.19 8.08 -11.62
CA ASP A 50 3.09 7.87 -12.56
C ASP A 50 2.05 6.92 -12.00
N TRP A 51 2.47 5.93 -11.21
CA TRP A 51 1.57 4.93 -10.66
C TRP A 51 2.18 4.16 -9.49
N PHE A 52 1.32 3.63 -8.61
CA PHE A 52 1.61 2.53 -7.70
C PHE A 52 0.33 1.74 -7.41
N CYS A 53 0.47 0.50 -6.96
CA CYS A 53 -0.66 -0.31 -6.51
C CYS A 53 -0.24 -1.11 -5.29
N LEU A 54 -1.04 -1.04 -4.23
CA LEU A 54 -0.99 -1.96 -3.10
C LEU A 54 -2.30 -2.74 -3.10
N ASP A 55 -2.21 -4.02 -3.45
CA ASP A 55 -3.36 -4.90 -3.65
C ASP A 55 -3.34 -6.07 -2.68
N ASN A 56 -4.46 -6.76 -2.59
CA ASN A 56 -4.67 -7.94 -1.76
C ASN A 56 -4.35 -7.69 -0.27
N ILE A 57 -4.78 -6.54 0.28
CA ILE A 57 -4.56 -6.18 1.68
C ILE A 57 -5.70 -6.76 2.52
N PRO A 58 -5.47 -7.75 3.40
CA PRO A 58 -6.49 -8.22 4.33
C PRO A 58 -6.74 -7.13 5.39
N TYR A 59 -7.97 -6.63 5.45
CA TYR A 59 -8.36 -5.58 6.39
C TYR A 59 -9.79 -5.81 6.85
N HIS A 60 -9.98 -6.08 8.15
CA HIS A 60 -11.30 -6.25 8.77
C HIS A 60 -12.20 -7.27 8.05
N GLY A 61 -11.63 -8.41 7.65
CA GLY A 61 -12.36 -9.48 6.93
C GLY A 61 -12.68 -9.18 5.46
N LYS A 62 -12.16 -8.08 4.92
CA LYS A 62 -12.25 -7.69 3.52
C LYS A 62 -10.87 -7.62 2.88
N ILE A 63 -10.85 -7.51 1.56
CA ILE A 63 -9.63 -7.26 0.79
C ILE A 63 -9.68 -5.83 0.27
N LEU A 64 -8.67 -5.03 0.59
CA LEU A 64 -8.52 -3.69 0.06
C LEU A 64 -7.54 -3.65 -1.11
N THR A 65 -7.80 -2.72 -2.03
CA THR A 65 -6.87 -2.30 -3.06
C THR A 65 -6.72 -0.78 -3.01
N ILE A 66 -5.47 -0.29 -2.96
CA ILE A 66 -5.12 1.13 -3.07
C ILE A 66 -4.35 1.32 -4.37
N VAL A 67 -4.87 2.17 -5.25
CA VAL A 67 -4.28 2.44 -6.56
C VAL A 67 -4.01 3.93 -6.70
N TRP A 68 -2.81 4.29 -7.12
CA TRP A 68 -2.54 5.56 -7.76
C TRP A 68 -2.20 5.30 -9.22
N ASP A 69 -2.93 5.94 -10.12
CA ASP A 69 -2.64 5.87 -11.55
C ASP A 69 -2.90 7.25 -12.18
N LYS A 70 -1.84 7.99 -12.44
CA LYS A 70 -1.92 9.35 -12.98
C LYS A 70 -2.59 9.40 -14.35
N ALA A 71 -2.32 8.41 -15.20
CA ALA A 71 -2.90 8.33 -16.55
C ALA A 71 -4.18 7.48 -16.60
N GLY A 72 -4.41 6.63 -15.60
CA GLY A 72 -5.55 5.73 -15.48
C GLY A 72 -5.49 4.51 -16.39
N THR A 73 -4.36 4.28 -17.06
CA THR A 73 -4.19 3.24 -18.07
C THR A 73 -3.36 2.05 -17.59
N LYS A 74 -2.66 2.15 -16.46
CA LYS A 74 -1.77 1.11 -15.97
C LYS A 74 -2.52 -0.07 -15.34
N PHE A 75 -3.59 0.23 -14.60
CA PHE A 75 -4.33 -0.79 -13.83
C PHE A 75 -5.78 -0.97 -14.27
N ALA A 76 -6.24 -0.24 -15.29
CA ALA A 76 -7.63 -0.24 -15.77
C ALA A 76 -8.68 -0.01 -14.65
N LYS A 77 -8.28 0.69 -13.58
CA LYS A 77 -9.13 1.07 -12.45
C LYS A 77 -9.51 2.55 -12.47
N GLY A 78 -9.09 3.28 -13.51
CA GLY A 78 -9.35 4.70 -13.71
C GLY A 78 -8.23 5.61 -13.18
N LYS A 79 -8.33 6.91 -13.49
CA LYS A 79 -7.33 7.93 -13.14
C LYS A 79 -7.39 8.31 -11.65
N GLY A 80 -6.24 8.70 -11.10
CA GLY A 80 -6.10 9.27 -9.77
C GLY A 80 -5.82 8.24 -8.68
N LEU A 81 -5.99 8.67 -7.42
CA LEU A 81 -5.95 7.82 -6.24
C LEU A 81 -7.32 7.17 -6.07
N ARG A 82 -7.35 5.85 -5.90
CA ARG A 82 -8.57 5.05 -5.79
C ARG A 82 -8.42 4.00 -4.72
N LEU A 83 -9.51 3.76 -4.01
CA LEU A 83 -9.59 2.83 -2.91
C LEU A 83 -10.78 1.90 -3.12
N PHE A 84 -10.53 0.60 -3.01
CA PHE A 84 -11.52 -0.45 -3.22
C PHE A 84 -11.65 -1.33 -1.97
N SER A 85 -12.87 -1.80 -1.71
CA SER A 85 -13.18 -2.95 -0.84
C SER A 85 -13.74 -4.06 -1.73
N GLY A 86 -12.97 -5.13 -1.91
CA GLY A 86 -13.23 -6.15 -2.92
C GLY A 86 -13.26 -5.54 -4.32
N SER A 87 -14.37 -5.75 -5.04
CA SER A 87 -14.59 -5.18 -6.38
C SER A 87 -15.18 -3.77 -6.38
N LYS A 88 -15.61 -3.25 -5.22
CA LYS A 88 -16.33 -1.98 -5.13
C LYS A 88 -15.37 -0.83 -4.81
N GLU A 89 -15.39 0.22 -5.62
CA GLU A 89 -14.72 1.49 -5.30
C GLU A 89 -15.47 2.17 -4.14
N ILE A 90 -14.74 2.54 -3.08
CA ILE A 90 -15.30 3.16 -1.88
C ILE A 90 -14.84 4.61 -1.68
N ALA A 91 -13.75 5.02 -2.33
CA ALA A 91 -13.29 6.41 -2.37
C ALA A 91 -12.35 6.66 -3.55
N ALA A 92 -12.30 7.90 -4.03
CA ALA A 92 -11.38 8.33 -5.08
C ALA A 92 -10.98 9.81 -4.93
N SER A 93 -9.83 10.16 -5.50
CA SER A 93 -9.32 11.53 -5.61
C SER A 93 -8.51 11.71 -6.90
N ALA A 94 -8.59 12.88 -7.52
CA ALA A 94 -7.80 13.20 -8.71
C ALA A 94 -6.29 13.35 -8.41
N SER A 95 -5.94 13.64 -7.15
CA SER A 95 -4.57 13.80 -6.67
C SER A 95 -4.28 12.86 -5.48
N LEU A 96 -2.99 12.70 -5.15
CA LEU A 96 -2.59 12.07 -3.89
C LEU A 96 -2.98 12.99 -2.73
N ALA A 97 -4.07 12.63 -2.05
CA ALA A 97 -4.64 13.37 -0.93
C ALA A 97 -5.26 12.38 0.06
N ARG A 98 -5.60 12.87 1.26
CA ARG A 98 -6.37 12.09 2.23
C ARG A 98 -7.76 11.79 1.67
N ILE A 99 -8.14 10.51 1.66
CA ILE A 99 -9.48 10.03 1.30
C ILE A 99 -9.99 9.04 2.34
N THR A 100 -11.32 8.97 2.47
CA THR A 100 -12.02 8.04 3.37
C THR A 100 -13.17 7.38 2.64
N GLY A 101 -13.39 6.09 2.87
CA GLY A 101 -14.53 5.32 2.35
C GLY A 101 -15.08 4.37 3.39
N ALA A 102 -16.39 4.10 3.33
CA ALA A 102 -17.01 3.09 4.19
C ALA A 102 -16.61 1.68 3.73
N LEU A 103 -16.18 0.84 4.67
CA LEU A 103 -15.88 -0.57 4.42
C LEU A 103 -17.19 -1.32 4.12
N VAL A 104 -17.25 -1.97 2.96
CA VAL A 104 -18.44 -2.69 2.44
C VAL A 104 -18.05 -4.05 1.88
#